data_AF-A0A9J6DDB2-F1
#
_entry.id   AF-A0A9J6DDB2-F1
#
_cell.length_a   1.000
_cell.length_b   1.000
_cell.length_c   1.000
_cell.angle_alpha   90.00
_cell.angle_beta   90.00
_cell.angle_gamma   90.00
#
_symmetry.space_group_name_H-M   'P 1'
#
loop_
_entity.id
_entity.type
_entity.pdbx_description
1 polymer ?
#
loop_
_entity_poly.entity_id
_entity_poly.type
_entity_poly.pdbx_seq_one_letter_code
_entity_poly.pdbx_strand_id
1 'polypeptide(L)'
;MDLLDFTLQVMDALAKAGVAVASRKRGRPSSSSMQPLKKLQCGNRRPVEDVRYDQTGHWPVAKEEQQRCMLEGCKGKPRIKCEKCNVHLCLINGGNCFKEFHVRH
;
A
#
# COMPACT_ATOMS: atom_id res chain seq x y z
N MET A 1 -38.62 -24.10 -22.19
CA MET A 1 -37.32 -23.51 -21.83
C MET A 1 -37.54 -22.78 -20.53
N ASP A 2 -36.99 -23.33 -19.44
CA ASP A 2 -37.03 -22.65 -18.14
C ASP A 2 -36.15 -21.41 -18.16
N LEU A 3 -36.49 -20.41 -17.34
CA LEU A 3 -35.73 -19.15 -17.23
C LEU A 3 -34.26 -19.40 -16.89
N LEU A 4 -33.98 -20.44 -16.10
CA LEU A 4 -32.64 -20.84 -15.74
C LEU A 4 -31.81 -21.27 -16.96
N ASP A 5 -32.39 -22.11 -17.84
CA ASP A 5 -31.75 -22.57 -19.07
C ASP A 5 -31.48 -21.41 -20.04
N PHE A 6 -32.44 -20.49 -20.16
CA PHE A 6 -32.26 -19.30 -20.98
C PHE A 6 -31.10 -18.43 -20.48
N THR A 7 -31.02 -18.20 -19.17
CA THR A 7 -29.91 -17.43 -18.59
C THR A 7 -28.55 -18.11 -18.77
N LEU A 8 -28.48 -19.43 -18.61
CA LEU A 8 -27.25 -20.20 -18.82
C LEU A 8 -26.75 -20.09 -20.27
N GLN A 9 -27.66 -20.19 -21.24
CA GLN A 9 -27.30 -20.05 -22.66
C GLN A 9 -26.76 -18.66 -23.00
N VAL A 10 -27.38 -17.60 -22.47
CA VAL A 10 -26.91 -16.22 -22.67
C VAL A 10 -25.52 -16.02 -22.06
N MET A 11 -25.29 -16.54 -20.84
CA MET A 11 -23.98 -16.45 -20.19
C MET A 11 -22.88 -17.14 -20.99
N ASP A 12 -23.14 -18.34 -21.50
CA ASP A 12 -22.16 -19.14 -22.24
C ASP A 12 -21.81 -18.50 -23.61
N ALA A 13 -22.81 -17.93 -24.29
CA ALA A 13 -22.60 -17.18 -25.53
C ALA A 13 -21.70 -15.94 -25.32
N LEU A 14 -21.93 -15.19 -24.24
CA LEU A 14 -21.12 -13.99 -23.92
C LEU A 14 -19.69 -14.34 -23.50
N ALA A 15 -19.51 -15.42 -22.73
CA ALA A 15 -18.19 -15.88 -22.31
C ALA A 15 -17.31 -16.27 -23.51
N LYS A 16 -17.89 -16.94 -24.51
CA LYS A 16 -17.18 -17.37 -25.73
C LYS A 16 -16.87 -16.19 -26.66
N ALA A 17 -17.73 -15.16 -26.71
CA ALA A 17 -17.52 -14.00 -27.57
C ALA A 17 -16.33 -13.11 -27.13
N GLY A 18 -16.01 -13.06 -25.84
CA GLY A 18 -14.95 -12.19 -25.30
C GLY A 18 -13.51 -12.64 -25.50
N VAL A 19 -13.26 -13.86 -25.99
CA VAL A 19 -11.91 -14.47 -25.99
C VAL A 19 -11.06 -14.07 -27.20
N ALA A 20 -11.67 -13.60 -28.30
CA ALA A 20 -10.95 -13.33 -29.54
C ALA A 20 -10.16 -12.00 -29.58
N VAL A 21 -10.29 -11.13 -28.57
CA VAL A 21 -9.64 -9.79 -28.57
C VAL A 21 -8.79 -9.57 -27.31
N ALA A 22 -7.83 -10.47 -27.05
CA ALA A 22 -6.81 -10.25 -26.03
C ALA A 22 -5.41 -10.46 -26.63
N SER A 23 -4.94 -9.48 -27.40
CA SER A 23 -3.54 -9.43 -27.79
C SER A 23 -2.65 -9.28 -26.55
N ARG A 24 -1.85 -10.31 -26.33
CA ARG A 24 -0.62 -10.43 -25.53
C ARG A 24 -0.18 -9.14 -24.80
N LYS A 25 -0.47 -9.04 -23.50
CA LYS A 25 0.31 -8.23 -22.56
C LYS A 25 1.10 -9.13 -21.62
N ARG A 26 2.40 -8.87 -21.49
CA ARG A 26 3.33 -9.58 -20.62
C ARG A 26 2.84 -9.48 -19.17
N GLY A 27 2.53 -10.62 -18.56
CA GLY A 27 2.00 -10.76 -17.20
C GLY A 27 1.44 -12.16 -16.96
N ARG A 28 1.29 -12.55 -15.68
CA ARG A 28 0.69 -13.84 -15.26
C ARG A 28 -0.74 -13.94 -15.82
N PRO A 29 -1.13 -15.04 -16.49
CA PRO A 29 -2.47 -15.18 -17.04
C PRO A 29 -3.51 -15.21 -15.90
N SER A 30 -4.55 -14.38 -16.06
CA SER A 30 -5.68 -14.28 -15.14
C SER A 30 -6.59 -15.51 -15.28
N SER A 31 -6.14 -16.66 -14.79
CA SER A 31 -6.92 -17.89 -14.71
C SER A 31 -6.90 -18.39 -13.27
N SER A 32 -7.51 -17.63 -12.37
CA SER A 32 -7.93 -18.15 -11.06
C SER A 32 -9.01 -17.24 -10.50
N SER A 33 -10.04 -17.89 -9.96
CA SER A 33 -11.28 -17.37 -9.40
C SER A 33 -11.11 -16.11 -8.55
N MET A 34 -12.13 -15.23 -8.63
CA MET A 34 -12.38 -14.05 -7.78
C MET A 34 -11.27 -13.79 -6.76
N GLN A 35 -10.24 -13.08 -7.20
CA GLN A 35 -9.24 -12.57 -6.26
C GLN A 35 -10.04 -11.72 -5.25
N PRO A 36 -9.86 -11.93 -3.93
CA PRO A 36 -10.41 -11.01 -2.95
C PRO A 36 -10.03 -9.60 -3.41
N LEU A 37 -11.00 -8.69 -3.52
CA LEU A 37 -10.76 -7.27 -3.77
C LEU A 37 -9.50 -6.93 -3.00
N LYS A 38 -8.40 -6.62 -3.72
CA LYS A 38 -7.14 -6.24 -3.08
C LYS A 38 -7.57 -5.18 -2.09
N LYS A 39 -7.51 -5.50 -0.79
CA LYS A 39 -7.65 -4.49 0.26
C LYS A 39 -6.78 -3.37 -0.27
N LEU A 40 -7.36 -2.20 -0.58
CA LEU A 40 -6.52 -1.04 -0.85
C LEU A 40 -5.57 -1.06 0.32
N GLN A 41 -4.30 -1.38 0.07
CA GLN A 41 -3.27 -1.20 1.07
C GLN A 41 -3.47 0.25 1.41
N CYS A 42 -4.03 0.49 2.59
CA CYS A 42 -4.34 1.82 3.06
C CYS A 42 -3.03 2.57 2.89
N GLY A 43 -2.96 3.38 1.83
CA GLY A 43 -1.70 3.89 1.32
C GLY A 43 -0.98 4.49 2.51
N ASN A 44 0.30 4.11 2.70
CA ASN A 44 1.15 4.54 3.81
C ASN A 44 0.61 5.85 4.37
N ARG A 45 -0.11 5.79 5.50
CA ARG A 45 -0.83 6.94 6.05
C ARG A 45 0.21 7.94 6.49
N ARG A 46 0.70 8.75 5.56
CA ARG A 46 1.53 9.90 5.89
C ARG A 46 0.66 10.76 6.81
N PRO A 47 1.19 11.19 7.95
CA PRO A 47 0.49 12.12 8.82
C PRO A 47 0.09 13.36 8.03
N VAL A 48 -0.99 14.00 8.45
CA VAL A 48 -1.34 15.35 7.99
C VAL A 48 -0.14 16.27 8.24
N GLU A 49 0.14 17.18 7.31
CA GLU A 49 1.33 18.05 7.38
C GLU A 49 1.36 18.88 8.66
N ASP A 50 0.21 19.36 9.14
CA ASP A 50 0.13 20.10 10.41
C ASP A 50 0.62 19.26 11.59
N VAL A 51 0.21 17.99 11.68
CA VAL A 51 0.65 17.05 12.73
C VAL A 51 2.12 16.69 12.57
N ARG A 52 2.60 16.57 11.33
CA ARG A 52 3.99 16.26 11.04
C ARG A 52 4.93 17.36 11.53
N TYR A 53 4.54 18.63 11.39
CA TYR A 53 5.39 19.79 11.66
C TYR A 53 5.07 20.52 12.98
N ASP A 54 4.14 20.01 13.79
CA ASP A 54 3.75 20.64 15.07
C ASP A 54 4.82 20.57 16.17
N GLN A 55 5.93 19.88 15.93
CA GLN A 55 7.11 19.73 16.82
C GLN A 55 6.77 19.30 18.26
N THR A 56 5.58 18.76 18.52
CA THR A 56 5.07 18.50 19.87
C THR A 56 4.58 17.07 19.99
N GLY A 57 5.08 16.32 20.98
CA GLY A 57 4.61 14.95 21.24
C GLY A 57 5.06 13.90 20.21
N HIS A 58 6.19 14.10 19.53
CA HIS A 58 6.78 13.11 18.62
C HIS A 58 7.82 12.24 19.35
N TRP A 59 7.36 11.28 20.15
CA TRP A 59 8.26 10.38 20.88
C TRP A 59 8.71 9.19 20.02
N PRO A 60 10.01 8.84 20.02
CA PRO A 60 10.50 7.63 19.39
C PRO A 60 10.18 6.41 20.26
N VAL A 61 9.43 5.47 19.70
CA VAL A 61 9.06 4.21 20.36
C VAL A 61 9.74 3.06 19.62
N ALA A 62 10.44 2.21 20.37
CA ALA A 62 11.02 0.99 19.83
C ALA A 62 9.93 -0.02 19.47
N LYS A 63 10.06 -0.64 18.30
CA LYS A 63 9.21 -1.73 17.82
C LYS A 63 10.08 -2.88 17.35
N GLU A 64 9.58 -4.10 17.53
CA GLU A 64 10.21 -5.29 16.97
C GLU A 64 10.11 -5.31 15.44
N GLU A 65 9.00 -4.79 14.90
CA GLU A 65 8.75 -4.70 13.47
C GLU A 65 9.68 -3.69 12.79
N GLN A 66 10.46 -4.16 11.82
CA GLN A 66 11.26 -3.31 10.95
C GLN A 66 10.47 -2.94 9.70
N GLN A 67 10.30 -1.64 9.47
CA GLN A 67 9.76 -1.11 8.22
C GLN A 67 10.81 -0.21 7.56
N ARG A 68 10.58 0.12 6.28
CA ARG A 68 11.45 1.05 5.57
C ARG A 68 11.26 2.47 6.11
N CYS A 69 12.36 3.20 6.23
CA CYS A 69 12.32 4.62 6.59
C CYS A 69 11.40 5.39 5.64
N MET A 70 10.51 6.21 6.19
CA MET A 70 9.53 6.97 5.42
C MET A 70 10.06 8.34 4.94
N LEU A 71 11.29 8.71 5.33
CA LEU A 71 11.98 9.87 4.80
C LEU A 71 12.37 9.65 3.32
N GLU A 72 12.10 10.65 2.46
CA GLU A 72 12.51 10.64 1.06
C GLU A 72 14.03 10.45 0.92
N GLY A 73 14.45 9.58 0.00
CA GLY A 73 15.87 9.28 -0.23
C GLY A 73 16.50 8.30 0.77
N CYS A 74 15.86 8.00 1.90
CA CYS A 74 16.39 7.05 2.87
C CYS A 74 16.02 5.59 2.49
N LYS A 75 17.00 4.68 2.59
CA LYS A 75 16.83 3.22 2.38
C LYS A 75 16.98 2.41 3.66
N GLY A 76 17.15 3.08 4.80
CA GLY A 76 17.30 2.44 6.10
C GLY A 76 16.04 1.69 6.56
N LYS A 77 16.23 0.75 7.49
CA LYS A 77 15.17 -0.03 8.14
C LYS A 77 15.20 0.23 9.65
N PRO A 78 14.59 1.32 10.13
CA PRO A 78 14.59 1.64 11.55
C PRO A 78 13.75 0.66 12.37
N ARG A 79 14.20 0.41 13.61
CA ARG A 79 13.46 -0.31 14.67
C ARG A 79 12.66 0.64 15.56
N ILE A 80 12.65 1.93 15.24
CA ILE A 80 11.88 2.93 15.96
C ILE A 80 10.77 3.48 15.08
N LYS A 81 9.70 3.92 15.71
CA LYS A 81 8.63 4.69 15.07
C LYS A 81 8.29 5.93 15.89
N CYS A 82 7.75 6.96 15.25
CA CYS A 82 7.12 8.06 15.97
C CYS A 82 5.75 7.60 16.50
N GLU A 83 5.46 7.86 17.78
CA GLU A 83 4.19 7.48 18.42
C GLU A 83 2.99 8.22 17.80
N LYS A 84 3.11 9.54 17.62
CA LYS A 84 2.06 10.41 17.07
C LYS A 84 1.82 10.15 15.59
N CYS A 85 2.90 10.16 14.80
CA CYS A 85 2.85 10.04 13.35
C CYS A 85 2.71 8.58 12.86
N ASN A 86 2.99 7.58 13.71
CA ASN A 86 3.05 6.16 13.33
C ASN A 86 3.95 5.87 12.11
N VAL A 87 5.01 6.66 11.92
CA VAL A 87 5.98 6.50 10.84
C VAL A 87 7.30 5.95 11.37
N HIS A 88 7.94 5.12 10.56
CA HIS A 88 9.24 4.52 10.86
C HIS A 88 10.36 5.44 10.32
N LEU A 89 11.24 5.92 11.19
CA LEU A 89 12.29 6.89 10.85
C LEU A 89 13.63 6.48 11.47
N CYS A 90 14.72 6.69 10.73
CA CYS A 90 16.07 6.41 11.23
C CYS A 90 16.52 7.42 12.29
N LEU A 91 17.18 6.90 13.33
CA LEU A 91 17.91 7.68 14.32
C LEU A 91 19.32 7.06 14.42
N ILE A 92 20.23 7.54 13.56
CA ILE A 92 21.60 7.01 13.41
C ILE A 92 22.59 8.13 13.75
N ASN A 93 23.75 7.79 14.29
CA ASN A 93 24.79 8.75 14.70
C ASN A 93 25.33 9.65 13.56
N GLY A 94 25.08 9.30 12.29
CA GLY A 94 25.48 10.08 11.12
C GLY A 94 24.34 10.78 10.37
N GLY A 95 23.09 10.67 10.85
CA GLY A 95 21.93 11.24 10.18
C GLY A 95 20.64 11.02 10.95
N ASN A 96 19.90 12.09 11.17
CA ASN A 96 18.69 12.08 11.99
C ASN A 96 17.44 12.28 11.12
N CYS A 97 17.03 11.21 10.43
CA CYS A 97 15.81 11.21 9.64
C CYS A 97 14.56 11.49 10.50
N PHE A 98 14.62 11.19 11.80
CA PHE A 98 13.54 11.53 12.74
C PHE A 98 13.35 13.05 12.84
N LYS A 99 14.44 13.81 13.00
CA LYS A 99 14.39 15.27 13.08
C LYS A 99 14.02 15.89 11.73
N GLU A 100 14.67 15.47 10.65
CA GLU A 100 14.41 15.98 9.30
C GLU A 100 12.95 15.77 8.85
N PHE A 101 12.31 14.70 9.32
CA PHE A 101 10.91 14.46 8.99
C PHE A 101 9.96 15.45 9.68
N HIS A 102 10.25 15.91 10.90
CA HIS A 102 9.34 16.73 11.72
C HIS A 102 9.68 18.24 11.73
N VAL A 103 10.82 18.64 11.15
CA VAL A 103 11.19 20.05 11.00
C VAL A 103 10.69 20.58 9.66
N ARG A 104 10.04 21.75 9.67
CA ARG A 104 9.70 22.50 8.46
C ARG A 104 10.94 23.31 8.03
N HIS A 105 11.30 23.20 6.75
CA HIS A 105 12.35 24.01 6.14
C HIS A 105 11.78 25.29 5.54
#